data_AF-U2Z872-F1
#
_entry.id   AF-U2Z872-F1
#
_cell.length_a   1.000
_cell.length_b   1.000
_cell.length_c   1.000
_cell.angle_alpha   90.00
_cell.angle_beta   90.00
_cell.angle_gamma   90.00
#
_symmetry.space_group_name_H-M   'P 1'
#
loop_
_entity.id
_entity.type
_entity.pdbx_description
1 polymer ?
#
loop_
_entity_poly.entity_id
_entity_poly.type
_entity_poly.pdbx_seq_one_letter_code
_entity_poly.pdbx_strand_id
1 'polypeptide(L)'
;MIGHLPRAAGGRTASLDVLAGSDMIARDGLAAAQAGTSPALADILNRGGEITAIEVGQAAQVGDPVSMEIMSRSGHLIGQLVATLANMLNPSLIVLSGSIAQTNDILLAAVREAVYGESHPLVTRDLRISASRMGSSAGLVGAAKVVSEALFDPSFLREWVTHGAPTAMPRLSAALDRMGKTAIGAPASPPAAAAPPGA
;
A
#
# COMPACT_ATOMS: atom_id res chain seq x y z
N MET A 1 -10.35 -4.03 -1.56
CA MET A 1 -11.78 -3.67 -1.74
C MET A 1 -11.99 -2.21 -2.15
N ILE A 2 -11.18 -1.23 -1.74
CA ILE A 2 -11.41 0.17 -2.17
C ILE A 2 -10.99 0.40 -3.63
N GLY A 3 -10.00 -0.35 -4.12
CA GLY A 3 -9.45 -0.22 -5.47
C GLY A 3 -10.40 -0.50 -6.63
N HIS A 4 -11.47 -1.29 -6.41
CA HIS A 4 -12.46 -1.59 -7.46
C HIS A 4 -13.58 -0.55 -7.57
N LEU A 5 -13.57 0.50 -6.72
CA LEU A 5 -14.59 1.54 -6.79
C LEU A 5 -14.47 2.30 -8.12
N PRO A 6 -15.58 2.43 -8.88
CA PRO A 6 -15.55 3.12 -10.16
C PRO A 6 -15.31 4.61 -9.94
N ARG A 7 -14.37 5.18 -10.71
CA ARG A 7 -14.03 6.60 -10.71
C ARG A 7 -14.05 7.11 -12.13
N ALA A 8 -14.66 8.28 -12.33
CA ALA A 8 -14.58 9.01 -13.60
C ALA A 8 -13.36 9.95 -13.56
N ALA A 9 -12.45 9.82 -14.51
CA ALA A 9 -11.31 10.71 -14.69
C ALA A 9 -11.06 10.96 -16.18
N GLY A 10 -11.12 12.23 -16.61
CA GLY A 10 -10.83 12.63 -18.00
C GLY A 10 -11.72 11.96 -19.06
N GLY A 11 -13.03 11.82 -18.79
CA GLY A 11 -13.99 11.22 -19.73
C GLY A 11 -14.01 9.69 -19.78
N ARG A 12 -13.22 9.01 -18.94
CA ARG A 12 -13.25 7.54 -18.78
C ARG A 12 -13.68 7.15 -17.38
N THR A 13 -14.51 6.11 -17.28
CA THR A 13 -14.89 5.48 -16.01
C THR A 13 -14.15 4.15 -15.88
N ALA A 14 -13.28 4.02 -14.88
CA ALA A 14 -12.56 2.78 -14.59
C ALA A 14 -12.36 2.64 -13.07
N SER A 15 -11.90 1.47 -12.61
CA SER A 15 -11.58 1.27 -11.19
C SER A 15 -10.38 2.13 -10.77
N LEU A 16 -10.32 2.52 -9.49
CA LEU A 16 -9.20 3.28 -8.95
C LEU A 16 -7.85 2.57 -9.19
N ASP A 17 -7.81 1.25 -9.09
CA ASP A 17 -6.58 0.47 -9.34
C ASP A 17 -6.05 0.69 -10.77
N VAL A 18 -6.96 0.83 -11.75
CA VAL A 18 -6.59 1.10 -13.15
C VAL A 18 -6.20 2.56 -13.35
N LEU A 19 -6.79 3.49 -12.60
CA LEU A 19 -6.61 4.93 -12.80
C LEU A 19 -5.50 5.56 -11.96
N ALA A 20 -5.11 4.93 -10.85
CA ALA A 20 -4.13 5.47 -9.92
C ALA A 20 -3.22 4.40 -9.30
N GLY A 21 -3.38 3.12 -9.66
CA GLY A 21 -2.55 2.03 -9.16
C GLY A 21 -1.14 2.00 -9.79
N SER A 22 -0.34 1.04 -9.32
CA SER A 22 1.04 0.82 -9.77
C SER A 22 1.15 0.65 -11.28
N ASP A 23 0.17 0.00 -11.91
CA ASP A 23 0.19 -0.28 -13.35
C ASP A 23 0.01 0.99 -14.17
N MET A 24 -0.79 1.95 -13.68
CA MET A 24 -0.92 3.26 -14.32
C MET A 24 0.40 4.01 -14.23
N ILE A 25 1.02 4.03 -13.05
CA ILE A 25 2.28 4.75 -12.81
C ILE A 25 3.39 4.16 -13.68
N ALA A 26 3.52 2.83 -13.72
CA ALA A 26 4.51 2.15 -14.55
C ALA A 26 4.29 2.41 -16.04
N ARG A 27 3.04 2.32 -16.52
CA ARG A 27 2.71 2.60 -17.92
C ARG A 27 3.01 4.04 -18.33
N ASP A 28 2.62 5.02 -17.52
CA ASP A 28 2.84 6.43 -17.83
C ASP A 28 4.34 6.78 -17.70
N GLY A 29 5.04 6.18 -16.74
CA GLY A 29 6.50 6.30 -16.60
C GLY A 29 7.27 5.71 -17.78
N LEU A 30 6.88 4.53 -18.26
CA LEU A 30 7.48 3.91 -19.44
C LEU A 30 7.26 4.76 -20.69
N ALA A 31 6.05 5.31 -20.87
CA ALA A 31 5.76 6.22 -21.97
C ALA A 31 6.63 7.49 -21.92
N ALA A 32 6.83 8.06 -20.72
CA ALA A 32 7.72 9.20 -20.52
C ALA A 32 9.21 8.88 -20.81
N ALA A 33 9.66 7.68 -20.42
CA ALA A 33 11.00 7.19 -20.71
C ALA A 33 11.23 7.04 -22.22
N GLN A 34 10.28 6.42 -22.93
CA GLN A 34 10.34 6.22 -24.38
C GLN A 34 10.25 7.53 -25.18
N ALA A 35 9.45 8.49 -24.69
CA ALA A 35 9.35 9.82 -25.29
C ALA A 35 10.55 10.72 -24.97
N GLY A 36 11.43 10.31 -24.04
CA GLY A 36 12.57 11.11 -23.59
C GLY A 36 12.18 12.35 -22.78
N THR A 37 10.95 12.44 -22.30
CA THR A 37 10.47 13.58 -21.50
C THR A 37 10.92 13.50 -20.05
N SER A 38 11.25 12.30 -19.55
CA SER A 38 11.90 12.06 -18.27
C SER A 38 13.33 11.58 -18.49
N PRO A 39 14.36 12.44 -18.30
CA PRO A 39 15.75 12.05 -18.46
C PRO A 39 16.17 10.94 -17.50
N ALA A 40 15.65 10.96 -16.27
CA ALA A 40 15.96 9.95 -15.24
C ALA A 40 15.43 8.57 -15.63
N LEU A 41 14.17 8.48 -16.07
CA LEU A 41 13.58 7.20 -16.50
C LEU A 41 14.16 6.72 -17.83
N ALA A 42 14.47 7.63 -18.75
CA ALA A 42 15.12 7.29 -20.01
C ALA A 42 16.52 6.67 -19.79
N ASP A 43 17.31 7.19 -18.84
CA ASP A 43 18.60 6.61 -18.47
C ASP A 43 18.47 5.19 -17.89
N ILE A 44 17.47 4.95 -17.03
CA ILE A 44 17.17 3.60 -16.51
C ILE A 44 16.84 2.65 -17.67
N LEU A 45 15.97 3.06 -18.58
CA LEU A 45 15.57 2.25 -19.73
C LEU A 45 16.76 1.95 -20.67
N ASN A 46 17.61 2.94 -20.92
CA ASN A 46 18.80 2.80 -21.76
C ASN A 46 19.85 1.84 -21.17
N ARG A 47 19.89 1.70 -19.85
CA ARG A 47 20.74 0.71 -19.15
C ARG A 47 20.14 -0.70 -19.13
N GLY A 48 18.99 -0.90 -19.76
CA GLY A 48 18.25 -2.16 -19.76
C GLY A 48 17.46 -2.41 -18.47
N GLY A 49 17.22 -1.37 -17.67
CA GLY A 49 16.37 -1.44 -16.48
C GLY A 49 14.88 -1.49 -16.84
N GLU A 50 14.08 -2.02 -15.91
CA GLU A 50 12.62 -2.04 -16.02
C GLU A 50 12.02 -0.79 -15.36
N ILE A 51 11.00 -0.21 -15.98
CA ILE A 51 10.27 0.94 -15.42
C ILE A 51 9.03 0.45 -14.70
N THR A 52 9.12 0.34 -13.37
CA THR A 52 7.96 0.09 -12.51
C THR A 52 7.54 1.35 -11.77
N ALA A 53 6.46 1.26 -10.98
CA ALA A 53 6.05 2.36 -10.12
C ALA A 53 7.10 2.74 -9.06
N ILE A 54 8.02 1.83 -8.73
CA ILE A 54 9.13 2.10 -7.79
C ILE A 54 10.13 3.05 -8.45
N GLU A 55 10.57 2.78 -9.68
CA GLU A 55 11.52 3.63 -10.41
C GLU A 55 10.94 5.02 -10.68
N VAL A 56 9.65 5.10 -11.01
CA VAL A 56 8.95 6.40 -11.13
C VAL A 56 8.94 7.14 -9.80
N GLY A 57 8.66 6.45 -8.69
CA GLY A 57 8.71 7.05 -7.37
C GLY A 57 10.11 7.56 -6.99
N GLN A 58 11.16 6.79 -7.31
CA GLN A 58 12.55 7.17 -7.08
C GLN A 58 12.96 8.37 -7.95
N ALA A 59 12.59 8.36 -9.24
CA ALA A 59 12.83 9.47 -10.15
C ALA A 59 12.16 10.77 -9.64
N ALA A 60 10.93 10.66 -9.11
CA ALA A 60 10.23 11.79 -8.50
C ALA A 60 10.97 12.34 -7.27
N GLN A 61 11.54 11.49 -6.42
CA GLN A 61 12.31 11.92 -5.25
C GLN A 61 13.61 12.65 -5.60
N VAL A 62 14.26 12.28 -6.69
CA VAL A 62 15.46 12.97 -7.19
C VAL A 62 15.12 14.23 -8.01
N GLY A 63 13.84 14.59 -8.10
CA GLY A 63 13.37 15.84 -8.68
C GLY A 63 13.02 15.79 -10.17
N ASP A 64 12.79 14.61 -10.74
CA ASP A 64 12.33 14.49 -12.14
C ASP A 64 10.90 15.04 -12.30
N PRO A 65 10.68 16.15 -13.05
CA PRO A 65 9.39 16.84 -13.10
C PRO A 65 8.24 15.96 -13.59
N VAL A 66 8.49 15.11 -14.59
CA VAL A 66 7.46 14.23 -15.16
C VAL A 66 7.05 13.16 -14.15
N SER A 67 8.02 12.57 -13.46
CA SER A 67 7.73 11.58 -12.41
C SER A 67 7.02 12.20 -11.22
N MET A 68 7.36 13.44 -10.84
CA MET A 68 6.63 14.18 -9.80
C MET A 68 5.17 14.44 -10.22
N GLU A 69 4.92 14.79 -11.48
CA GLU A 69 3.57 15.00 -12.01
C GLU A 69 2.75 13.70 -12.02
N ILE A 70 3.33 12.60 -12.53
CA ILE A 70 2.69 11.27 -12.53
C ILE A 70 2.28 10.90 -11.09
N MET A 71 3.18 11.14 -10.13
CA MET A 71 2.93 10.78 -8.74
C MET A 71 1.89 11.68 -8.07
N SER A 72 1.95 12.98 -8.33
CA SER A 72 0.96 13.93 -7.85
C SER A 72 -0.43 13.60 -8.40
N ARG A 73 -0.54 13.27 -9.69
CA ARG A 73 -1.81 12.90 -10.33
C ARG A 73 -2.41 11.64 -9.74
N SER A 74 -1.62 10.59 -9.55
CA SER A 74 -2.07 9.36 -8.87
C SER A 74 -2.53 9.67 -7.45
N GLY A 75 -1.76 10.46 -6.69
CA GLY A 75 -2.10 10.85 -5.32
C GLY A 75 -3.40 11.66 -5.22
N HIS A 76 -3.62 12.60 -6.14
CA HIS A 76 -4.87 13.33 -6.22
C HIS A 76 -6.05 12.39 -6.44
N LEU A 77 -6.00 11.51 -7.45
CA LEU A 77 -7.10 10.58 -7.74
C LEU A 77 -7.44 9.68 -6.55
N ILE A 78 -6.43 9.20 -5.84
CA ILE A 78 -6.60 8.44 -4.59
C ILE A 78 -7.25 9.33 -3.53
N GLY A 79 -6.72 10.53 -3.31
CA GLY A 79 -7.20 11.47 -2.31
C GLY A 79 -8.65 11.88 -2.48
N GLN A 80 -9.14 12.04 -3.71
CA GLN A 80 -10.56 12.35 -3.98
C GLN A 80 -11.51 11.21 -3.57
N LEU A 81 -11.11 9.96 -3.85
CA LEU A 81 -11.86 8.80 -3.38
C LEU A 81 -11.84 8.73 -1.86
N VAL A 82 -10.66 8.95 -1.27
CA VAL A 82 -10.48 8.96 0.19
C VAL A 82 -11.31 10.07 0.84
N ALA A 83 -11.40 11.26 0.24
CA ALA A 83 -12.24 12.38 0.70
C ALA A 83 -13.71 11.98 0.76
N THR A 84 -14.19 11.32 -0.29
CA THR A 84 -15.56 10.79 -0.36
C THR A 84 -15.83 9.82 0.80
N LEU A 85 -14.90 8.88 1.03
CA LEU A 85 -15.01 7.93 2.15
C LEU A 85 -14.88 8.61 3.51
N ALA A 86 -14.00 9.60 3.64
CA ALA A 86 -13.79 10.35 4.88
C ALA A 86 -15.05 11.12 5.27
N ASN A 87 -15.70 11.81 4.31
CA ASN A 87 -16.95 12.51 4.53
C ASN A 87 -18.09 11.57 4.98
N MET A 88 -18.11 10.33 4.50
CA MET A 88 -19.14 9.34 4.87
C MET A 88 -18.87 8.65 6.21
N LEU A 89 -17.61 8.33 6.51
CA LEU A 89 -17.23 7.50 7.66
C LEU A 89 -16.76 8.31 8.87
N ASN A 90 -16.39 9.59 8.66
CA ASN A 90 -15.79 10.47 9.65
C ASN A 90 -14.69 9.81 10.51
N PRO A 91 -13.64 9.22 9.88
CA PRO A 91 -12.60 8.53 10.62
C PRO A 91 -11.65 9.50 11.32
N SER A 92 -11.08 9.09 12.45
CA SER A 92 -10.01 9.85 13.12
C SER A 92 -8.63 9.62 12.51
N LEU A 93 -8.43 8.53 11.77
CA LEU A 93 -7.15 8.15 11.18
C LEU A 93 -7.34 7.44 9.84
N ILE A 94 -6.58 7.87 8.83
CA ILE A 94 -6.41 7.20 7.55
C ILE A 94 -4.95 6.79 7.40
N VAL A 95 -4.72 5.51 7.14
CA VAL A 95 -3.38 4.95 6.97
C VAL A 95 -3.20 4.48 5.53
N LEU A 96 -2.26 5.10 4.81
CA LEU A 96 -1.86 4.66 3.47
C LEU A 96 -0.80 3.57 3.58
N SER A 97 -1.04 2.43 2.93
CA SER A 97 -0.12 1.29 2.91
C SER A 97 0.30 0.97 1.48
N GLY A 98 1.47 0.33 1.33
CA GLY A 98 2.07 0.00 0.03
C GLY A 98 3.46 0.61 -0.13
N SER A 99 4.32 -0.06 -0.89
CA SER A 99 5.73 0.35 -1.09
C SER A 99 5.87 1.77 -1.66
N ILE A 100 4.99 2.15 -2.58
CA ILE A 100 4.99 3.47 -3.22
C ILE A 100 4.60 4.55 -2.20
N ALA A 101 3.54 4.31 -1.40
CA ALA A 101 3.06 5.27 -0.40
C ALA A 101 4.00 5.40 0.81
N GLN A 102 4.80 4.38 1.10
CA GLN A 102 5.80 4.43 2.17
C GLN A 102 7.05 5.22 1.80
N THR A 103 7.40 5.21 0.52
CA THR A 103 8.66 5.79 0.05
C THR A 103 8.44 7.19 -0.52
N ASN A 104 7.24 7.51 -1.02
CA ASN A 104 7.01 8.74 -1.76
C ASN A 104 6.17 9.79 -0.99
N ASP A 105 6.85 10.82 -0.48
CA ASP A 105 6.22 11.96 0.19
C ASP A 105 5.33 12.79 -0.74
N ILE A 106 5.62 12.83 -2.05
CA ILE A 106 4.84 13.56 -3.06
C ILE A 106 3.45 12.92 -3.19
N LEU A 107 3.39 11.59 -3.21
CA LEU A 107 2.11 10.88 -3.23
C LEU A 107 1.28 11.19 -1.99
N LEU A 108 1.90 11.13 -0.80
CA LEU A 108 1.23 11.41 0.47
C LEU A 108 0.76 12.87 0.55
N ALA A 109 1.56 13.81 0.06
CA ALA A 109 1.20 15.22 0.00
C ALA A 109 0.00 15.45 -0.93
N ALA A 110 0.02 14.89 -2.14
CA ALA A 110 -1.09 14.98 -3.10
C ALA A 110 -2.39 14.35 -2.55
N VAL A 111 -2.30 13.24 -1.83
CA VAL A 111 -3.46 12.65 -1.16
C VAL A 111 -4.02 13.60 -0.10
N ARG A 112 -3.16 14.19 0.75
CA ARG A 112 -3.59 15.14 1.78
C ARG A 112 -4.23 16.37 1.17
N GLU A 113 -3.65 16.91 0.12
CA GLU A 113 -4.17 18.07 -0.61
C GLU A 113 -5.58 17.81 -1.10
N ALA A 114 -5.81 16.71 -1.83
CA ALA A 114 -7.14 16.35 -2.32
C ALA A 114 -8.13 16.07 -1.17
N VAL A 115 -7.71 15.38 -0.11
CA VAL A 115 -8.60 15.10 1.04
C VAL A 115 -9.00 16.38 1.75
N TYR A 116 -8.06 17.28 2.03
CA TYR A 116 -8.37 18.53 2.74
C TYR A 116 -9.11 19.54 1.85
N GLY A 117 -8.91 19.50 0.53
CA GLY A 117 -9.62 20.36 -0.41
C GLY A 117 -11.06 19.93 -0.68
N GLU A 118 -11.36 18.62 -0.66
CA GLU A 118 -12.68 18.07 -1.02
C GLU A 118 -13.53 17.62 0.17
N SER A 119 -12.98 17.61 1.38
CA SER A 119 -13.71 17.19 2.60
C SER A 119 -14.29 18.38 3.38
N HIS A 120 -15.39 18.15 4.08
CA HIS A 120 -16.00 19.18 4.92
C HIS A 120 -15.07 19.55 6.09
N PRO A 121 -14.88 20.84 6.44
CA PRO A 121 -13.94 21.26 7.50
C PRO A 121 -14.17 20.60 8.87
N LEU A 122 -15.42 20.22 9.17
CA LEU A 122 -15.75 19.48 10.41
C LEU A 122 -15.22 18.04 10.43
N VAL A 123 -15.08 17.40 9.26
CA VAL A 123 -14.56 16.03 9.11
C VAL A 123 -13.03 16.02 9.21
N THR A 124 -12.37 17.07 8.68
CA THR A 124 -10.91 17.13 8.61
C THR A 124 -10.25 17.64 9.89
N ARG A 125 -11.01 18.23 10.82
CA ARG A 125 -10.47 18.84 12.05
C ARG A 125 -9.64 17.88 12.90
N ASP A 126 -10.13 16.66 13.08
CA ASP A 126 -9.51 15.64 13.91
C ASP A 126 -8.91 14.48 13.08
N LEU A 127 -8.95 14.61 11.74
CA LEU A 127 -8.49 13.59 10.81
C LEU A 127 -6.96 13.61 10.65
N ARG A 128 -6.33 12.47 10.94
CA ARG A 128 -4.90 12.26 10.68
C ARG A 128 -4.70 11.38 9.45
N ILE A 129 -3.77 11.76 8.58
CA ILE A 129 -3.38 10.96 7.40
C ILE A 129 -1.90 10.60 7.52
N SER A 130 -1.58 9.31 7.60
CA SER A 130 -0.21 8.81 7.78
C SER A 130 0.11 7.69 6.80
N ALA A 131 1.38 7.61 6.38
CA ALA A 131 1.91 6.39 5.78
C ALA A 131 2.07 5.30 6.85
N SER A 132 1.85 4.05 6.47
CA SER A 132 2.07 2.87 7.30
C SER A 132 3.56 2.64 7.51
N ARG A 133 3.98 2.41 8.75
CA ARG A 133 5.38 2.08 9.10
C ARG A 133 5.65 0.58 9.18
N MET A 134 4.64 -0.24 8.93
CA MET A 134 4.71 -1.68 9.18
C MET A 134 5.29 -2.49 8.00
N GLY A 135 5.53 -1.86 6.86
CA GLY A 135 6.16 -2.51 5.70
C GLY A 135 5.49 -3.83 5.32
N SER A 136 6.31 -4.83 4.99
CA SER A 136 5.89 -6.20 4.68
C SER A 136 5.37 -6.97 5.90
N SER A 137 5.67 -6.52 7.12
CA SER A 137 5.25 -7.20 8.36
C SER A 137 3.79 -6.95 8.73
N ALA A 138 3.12 -5.97 8.11
CA ALA A 138 1.73 -5.62 8.40
C ALA A 138 0.78 -6.83 8.34
N GLY A 139 0.92 -7.67 7.30
CA GLY A 139 0.09 -8.85 7.13
C GLY A 139 0.31 -9.90 8.23
N LEU A 140 1.57 -10.16 8.58
CA LEU A 140 1.92 -11.11 9.63
C LEU A 140 1.43 -10.65 11.00
N VAL A 141 1.61 -9.36 11.32
CA VAL A 141 1.13 -8.79 12.58
C VAL A 141 -0.39 -8.82 12.65
N GLY A 142 -1.09 -8.52 11.55
CA GLY A 142 -2.54 -8.66 11.47
C GLY A 142 -3.00 -10.09 11.72
N ALA A 143 -2.37 -11.08 11.10
CA ALA A 143 -2.66 -12.49 11.32
C ALA A 143 -2.43 -12.89 12.79
N ALA A 144 -1.31 -12.49 13.39
CA ALA A 144 -1.02 -12.76 14.79
C ALA A 144 -2.04 -12.11 15.74
N LYS A 145 -2.49 -10.89 15.43
CA LYS A 145 -3.54 -10.19 16.18
C LYS A 145 -4.88 -10.95 16.11
N VAL A 146 -5.31 -11.37 14.91
CA VAL A 146 -6.55 -12.13 14.72
C VAL A 146 -6.51 -13.44 15.51
N VAL A 147 -5.39 -14.17 15.46
CA VAL A 147 -5.21 -15.40 16.25
C VAL A 147 -5.24 -15.07 17.74
N SER A 148 -4.55 -14.01 18.18
CA SER A 148 -4.55 -13.61 19.59
C SER A 148 -5.96 -13.27 20.08
N GLU A 149 -6.73 -12.49 19.32
CA GLU A 149 -8.11 -12.15 19.66
C GLU A 149 -9.00 -13.39 19.74
N ALA A 150 -8.84 -14.35 18.83
CA ALA A 150 -9.57 -15.62 18.88
C ALA A 150 -9.16 -16.48 20.10
N LEU A 151 -7.87 -16.51 20.45
CA LEU A 151 -7.37 -17.24 21.62
C LEU A 151 -7.88 -16.67 22.95
N PHE A 152 -8.11 -15.36 23.00
CA PHE A 152 -8.61 -14.65 24.19
C PHE A 152 -10.13 -14.43 24.18
N ASP A 153 -10.85 -14.95 23.18
CA ASP A 153 -12.32 -14.95 23.20
C ASP A 153 -12.83 -15.72 24.44
N PRO A 154 -13.82 -15.21 25.19
CA PRO A 154 -14.27 -15.83 26.43
C PRO A 154 -14.71 -17.30 26.29
N SER A 155 -15.23 -17.70 25.13
CA SER A 155 -15.64 -19.08 24.87
C SER A 155 -14.42 -20.01 24.75
N PHE A 156 -13.40 -19.56 24.05
CA PHE A 156 -12.17 -20.30 23.80
C PHE A 156 -11.24 -20.30 25.03
N LEU A 157 -11.11 -19.16 25.70
CA LEU A 157 -10.26 -18.95 26.88
C LEU A 157 -10.58 -19.93 28.01
N ARG A 158 -11.87 -20.09 28.33
CA ARG A 158 -12.33 -21.00 29.39
C ARG A 158 -11.94 -22.44 29.14
N GLU A 159 -11.93 -22.85 27.87
CA GLU A 159 -11.66 -24.22 27.48
C GLU A 159 -10.14 -24.50 27.50
N TRP A 160 -9.25 -23.56 27.13
CA TRP A 160 -7.81 -23.86 27.12
C TRP A 160 -7.11 -23.57 28.44
N VAL A 161 -7.63 -22.65 29.26
CA VAL A 161 -7.09 -22.37 30.60
C VAL A 161 -7.10 -23.63 31.47
N THR A 162 -8.12 -24.48 31.34
CA THR A 162 -8.18 -25.78 32.05
C THR A 162 -7.13 -26.79 31.56
N HIS A 163 -6.61 -26.62 30.34
CA HIS A 163 -5.58 -27.46 29.73
C HIS A 163 -4.17 -26.86 29.84
N GLY A 164 -4.02 -25.69 30.48
CA GLY A 164 -2.75 -25.03 30.77
C GLY A 164 -2.07 -24.32 29.58
N ALA A 165 -2.35 -24.72 28.34
CA ALA A 165 -1.83 -24.06 27.14
C ALA A 165 -2.84 -24.10 25.98
N PRO A 166 -2.92 -23.04 25.15
CA PRO A 166 -3.82 -23.02 24.00
C PRO A 166 -3.44 -24.08 22.95
N THR A 167 -2.15 -24.35 22.79
CA THR A 167 -1.63 -25.38 21.86
C THR A 167 -1.90 -26.81 22.32
N ALA A 168 -2.20 -27.02 23.61
CA ALA A 168 -2.55 -28.34 24.15
C ALA A 168 -3.99 -28.75 23.82
N MET A 169 -4.79 -27.86 23.25
CA MET A 169 -6.17 -28.18 22.86
C MET A 169 -6.24 -29.09 21.64
N PRO A 170 -7.06 -30.15 21.66
CA PRO A 170 -7.24 -31.07 20.53
C PRO A 170 -7.73 -30.39 19.23
N ARG A 171 -8.59 -29.38 19.35
CA ARG A 171 -9.17 -28.68 18.19
C ARG A 171 -8.14 -27.76 17.53
N LEU A 172 -7.30 -27.08 18.32
CA LEU A 172 -6.25 -26.20 17.81
C LEU A 172 -5.05 -27.00 17.31
N SER A 173 -4.64 -28.07 18.00
CA SER A 173 -3.57 -28.95 17.53
C SER A 173 -3.93 -29.60 16.19
N ALA A 174 -5.17 -30.10 16.04
CA ALA A 174 -5.65 -30.63 14.76
C ALA A 174 -5.68 -29.58 13.65
N ALA A 175 -5.99 -28.32 13.97
CA ALA A 175 -5.94 -27.21 13.01
C ALA A 175 -4.51 -26.85 12.63
N LEU A 176 -3.60 -26.77 13.60
CA LEU A 176 -2.17 -26.51 13.39
C LEU A 176 -1.50 -27.64 12.58
N ASP A 177 -1.84 -28.90 12.85
CA ASP A 177 -1.36 -30.05 12.08
C ASP A 177 -1.87 -30.03 10.63
N ARG A 178 -3.10 -29.59 10.39
CA ARG A 178 -3.62 -29.38 9.03
C ARG A 178 -2.90 -28.23 8.33
N MET A 179 -2.68 -27.12 9.02
CA MET A 179 -1.97 -25.96 8.46
C MET A 179 -0.49 -26.25 8.21
N GLY A 180 0.19 -26.98 9.10
CA GLY A 180 1.58 -27.42 8.91
C GLY A 180 1.73 -28.41 7.76
N LYS A 181 0.67 -29.14 7.40
CA LYS A 181 0.60 -29.95 6.17
C LYS A 181 0.25 -29.14 4.91
N THR A 182 -0.19 -27.88 5.06
CA THR A 182 -0.72 -27.04 3.98
C THR A 182 0.09 -25.76 3.70
N ALA A 183 1.07 -25.36 4.53
CA ALA A 183 1.93 -24.19 4.29
C ALA A 183 3.41 -24.56 4.49
N ILE A 184 4.38 -24.14 3.66
CA ILE A 184 4.57 -22.80 3.08
C ILE A 184 5.13 -22.91 1.65
N GLY A 185 4.41 -22.40 0.64
CA GLY A 185 5.06 -21.91 -0.58
C GLY A 185 5.86 -20.65 -0.21
N ALA A 186 7.17 -20.68 -0.47
CA ALA A 186 8.15 -19.72 0.04
C ALA A 186 7.71 -18.24 -0.11
N PRO A 187 8.06 -17.36 0.86
CA PRO A 187 7.98 -15.92 0.62
C PRO A 187 8.85 -15.59 -0.60
N ALA A 188 8.32 -14.87 -1.58
CA ALA A 188 9.10 -14.33 -2.68
C ALA A 188 10.27 -13.54 -2.08
N SER A 189 11.49 -13.99 -2.36
CA SER A 189 12.72 -13.31 -1.95
C SER A 189 12.65 -11.85 -2.37
N PRO A 190 13.04 -10.90 -1.51
CA PRO A 190 13.24 -9.53 -1.96
C PRO A 190 14.32 -9.52 -3.07
N PRO A 191 14.18 -8.69 -4.12
CA PRO A 191 15.27 -8.50 -5.07
C PRO A 191 16.51 -8.06 -4.30
N ALA A 192 17.63 -8.75 -4.54
CA ALA A 192 18.88 -8.52 -3.85
C ALA A 192 19.27 -7.04 -3.97
N ALA A 193 19.44 -6.37 -2.82
CA ALA A 193 20.06 -5.05 -2.77
C ALA A 193 21.47 -5.18 -3.37
N ALA A 194 21.69 -4.56 -4.53
CA ALA A 194 23.00 -4.41 -5.12
C ALA A 194 23.90 -3.69 -4.10
N ALA A 195 24.99 -4.35 -3.70
CA ALA A 195 25.99 -3.78 -2.82
C ALA A 195 26.58 -2.50 -3.44
N PRO A 196 26.89 -1.47 -2.65
CA PRO A 196 27.62 -0.31 -3.15
C PRO A 196 29.03 -0.74 -3.60
N PRO A 197 29.56 -0.19 -4.71
CA PRO A 197 30.96 -0.41 -5.06
C PRO A 197 31.85 0.25 -4.00
N GLY A 198 32.54 -0.58 -3.22
CA GLY A 198 33.60 -0.14 -2.32
C GLY A 198 34.92 -0.01 -3.07
N ALA A 199 35.54 1.17 -2.89
CA ALA A 199 36.97 1.51 -2.95
C ALA A 199 37.83 1.01 -4.13
#